data_AF-A0A6B0DVN9-F1
#
_entry.id   AF-A0A6B0DVN9-F1
#
_cell.length_a   1.000
_cell.length_b   1.000
_cell.length_c   1.000
_cell.angle_alpha   90.00
_cell.angle_beta   90.00
_cell.angle_gamma   90.00
#
_symmetry.space_group_name_H-M   'P 1'
#
loop_
_entity.id
_entity.type
_entity.pdbx_description
1 polymer ?
#
loop_
_entity_poly.entity_id
_entity_poly.type
_entity_poly.pdbx_seq_one_letter_code
_entity_poly.pdbx_strand_id
1 'polypeptide(L)'
;MLHKISKDIVKDAIKNNEAIVLENIKGIRNITKKGDYKGKDYRFLFNNAFPYGKLEFQIKYKCAWEGLPVIELSRKDTRNTSRTCSVCGSLTRIEHGRILHCDKCGLTIDRDINASINISKRGRTWLKRSQPNEGLKGPSSEAMIQSKDGKQMMVSRILR
;
A
#
# COMPACT_ATOMS: atom_id res chain seq x y z
N MET A 1 -4.46 -16.91 -13.89
CA MET A 1 -3.23 -16.26 -13.36
C MET A 1 -3.48 -15.47 -12.06
N LEU A 2 -4.24 -14.35 -12.06
CA LEU A 2 -4.44 -13.52 -10.85
C LEU A 2 -5.00 -14.25 -9.64
N HIS A 3 -5.92 -15.22 -9.83
CA HIS A 3 -6.47 -16.01 -8.74
C HIS A 3 -5.41 -16.83 -8.01
N LYS A 4 -4.37 -17.31 -8.70
CA LYS A 4 -3.28 -18.06 -8.09
C LYS A 4 -2.37 -17.10 -7.32
N ILE A 5 -1.91 -16.03 -7.99
CA ILE A 5 -1.05 -14.99 -7.40
C ILE A 5 -1.66 -14.40 -6.12
N SER A 6 -2.92 -13.96 -6.17
CA SER A 6 -3.60 -13.41 -4.97
C SER A 6 -3.82 -14.45 -3.88
N LYS A 7 -3.91 -15.74 -4.22
CA LYS A 7 -3.99 -16.81 -3.20
C LYS A 7 -2.62 -17.00 -2.54
N ASP A 8 -1.55 -17.00 -3.34
CA ASP A 8 -0.19 -17.19 -2.86
C ASP A 8 0.24 -16.03 -1.95
N ILE A 9 -0.05 -14.77 -2.33
CA ILE A 9 0.19 -13.59 -1.47
C ILE A 9 -0.49 -13.73 -0.10
N VAL A 10 -1.76 -14.15 -0.09
CA VAL A 10 -2.52 -14.30 1.17
C VAL A 10 -1.97 -15.45 2.00
N LYS A 11 -1.60 -16.56 1.37
CA LYS A 11 -0.99 -17.71 2.05
C LYS A 11 0.35 -17.34 2.70
N ASP A 12 1.20 -16.61 1.99
CA ASP A 12 2.50 -16.18 2.51
C ASP A 12 2.32 -15.26 3.71
N ALA A 13 1.38 -14.31 3.64
CA ALA A 13 1.06 -13.43 4.75
C ALA A 13 0.54 -14.19 5.98
N ILE A 14 -0.33 -15.19 5.79
CA ILE A 14 -0.81 -16.05 6.88
C ILE A 14 0.35 -16.82 7.51
N LYS A 15 1.20 -17.45 6.67
CA LYS A 15 2.34 -18.24 7.12
C LYS A 15 3.32 -17.42 7.98
N ASN A 16 3.51 -16.15 7.63
CA ASN A 16 4.43 -15.25 8.31
C ASN A 16 3.78 -14.43 9.44
N ASN A 17 2.47 -14.60 9.68
CA ASN A 17 1.67 -13.80 10.61
C ASN A 17 1.77 -12.28 10.31
N GLU A 18 1.65 -11.92 9.04
CA GLU A 18 1.80 -10.56 8.53
C GLU A 18 0.46 -9.96 8.09
N ALA A 19 0.29 -8.65 8.31
CA ALA A 19 -0.80 -7.89 7.71
C ALA A 19 -0.44 -7.48 6.27
N ILE A 20 -1.44 -7.37 5.40
CA ILE A 20 -1.24 -6.89 4.03
C ILE A 20 -1.51 -5.38 3.97
N VAL A 21 -0.59 -4.64 3.35
CA VAL A 21 -0.73 -3.19 3.14
C VAL A 21 -0.90 -2.91 1.65
N LEU A 22 -1.95 -2.17 1.29
CA LEU A 22 -2.27 -1.81 -0.10
C LEU A 22 -2.28 -0.28 -0.27
N GLU A 23 -1.77 0.18 -1.41
CA GLU A 23 -1.91 1.58 -1.82
C GLU A 23 -3.27 1.81 -2.49
N ASN A 24 -3.94 2.91 -2.15
CA ASN A 24 -5.10 3.36 -2.91
C ASN A 24 -4.68 4.04 -4.22
N ILE A 25 -4.50 3.25 -5.28
CA ILE A 25 -4.15 3.80 -6.59
C ILE A 25 -5.37 4.25 -7.39
N LYS A 26 -6.60 4.27 -6.85
CA LYS A 26 -7.87 4.35 -7.59
C LYS A 26 -7.84 4.99 -8.98
N GLY A 27 -7.94 6.29 -9.20
CA GLY A 27 -7.89 6.89 -10.56
C GLY A 27 -6.58 6.74 -11.38
N ILE A 28 -5.82 5.65 -11.25
CA ILE A 28 -4.58 5.39 -12.02
C ILE A 28 -4.84 5.48 -13.52
N ARG A 29 -5.94 4.90 -14.02
CA ARG A 29 -6.33 4.94 -15.45
C ARG A 29 -6.56 6.36 -16.00
N ASN A 30 -6.80 7.33 -15.12
CA ASN A 30 -7.04 8.73 -15.50
C ASN A 30 -5.75 9.54 -15.63
N ILE A 31 -4.58 8.93 -15.36
CA ILE A 31 -3.27 9.59 -15.47
C ILE A 31 -2.91 9.84 -16.95
N THR A 32 -3.35 8.98 -17.85
CA THR A 32 -3.11 9.15 -19.29
C THR A 32 -4.34 9.69 -19.99
N LYS A 33 -4.19 10.72 -20.82
CA LYS A 33 -5.29 11.36 -21.55
C LYS A 33 -4.92 11.54 -23.01
N LYS A 34 -5.91 11.57 -23.91
CA LYS A 34 -5.65 11.94 -25.31
C LYS A 34 -5.06 13.36 -25.33
N GLY A 35 -3.89 13.53 -25.96
CA GLY A 35 -3.16 14.81 -25.99
C GLY A 35 -2.03 14.95 -24.97
N ASP A 36 -1.72 13.92 -24.18
CA ASP A 36 -0.61 13.92 -23.20
C ASP A 36 0.77 13.56 -23.79
N TYR A 37 0.90 13.50 -25.12
CA TYR A 37 2.10 13.11 -25.87
C TYR A 37 2.66 11.70 -25.58
N LYS A 38 1.95 10.85 -24.81
CA LYS A 38 2.44 9.49 -24.46
C LYS A 38 2.13 8.41 -25.51
N GLY A 39 1.47 8.76 -26.61
CA GLY A 39 1.16 7.82 -27.70
C GLY A 39 -0.03 6.90 -27.42
N LYS A 40 -0.50 6.19 -28.45
CA LYS A 40 -1.65 5.26 -28.36
C LYS A 40 -1.27 3.97 -27.61
N ASP A 41 -0.09 3.43 -27.86
CA ASP A 41 0.32 2.14 -27.33
C ASP A 41 0.57 2.18 -25.82
N TYR A 42 1.20 3.24 -25.32
CA TYR A 42 1.35 3.46 -23.88
C TYR A 42 0.00 3.49 -23.17
N ARG A 43 -1.00 4.17 -23.74
CA ARG A 43 -2.36 4.23 -23.19
C ARG A 43 -3.05 2.87 -23.21
N PHE A 44 -2.87 2.10 -24.29
CA PHE A 44 -3.42 0.76 -24.40
C PHE A 44 -2.82 -0.17 -23.34
N LEU A 45 -1.50 -0.21 -23.21
CA LEU A 45 -0.79 -0.99 -22.20
C LEU A 45 -1.24 -0.60 -20.80
N PHE A 46 -1.28 0.70 -20.51
CA PHE A 46 -1.64 1.18 -19.19
C PHE A 46 -3.08 0.85 -18.78
N ASN A 47 -4.02 0.86 -19.74
CA ASN A 47 -5.43 0.57 -19.46
C ASN A 47 -5.75 -0.93 -19.44
N ASN A 48 -5.02 -1.75 -20.20
CA ASN A 48 -5.38 -3.14 -20.47
C ASN A 48 -4.38 -4.19 -19.96
N ALA A 49 -3.09 -3.85 -19.77
CA ALA A 49 -2.07 -4.85 -19.46
C ALA A 49 -2.12 -5.34 -18.01
N PHE A 50 -2.53 -4.49 -17.06
CA PHE A 50 -2.56 -4.88 -15.65
C PHE A 50 -3.89 -4.55 -14.97
N PRO A 51 -4.74 -5.56 -14.67
CA PRO A 51 -6.04 -5.36 -14.06
C PRO A 51 -5.91 -5.20 -12.53
N TYR A 52 -5.23 -4.13 -12.09
CA TYR A 52 -4.96 -3.88 -10.66
C TYR A 52 -6.21 -3.99 -9.78
N GLY A 53 -7.32 -3.34 -10.17
CA GLY A 53 -8.54 -3.36 -9.35
C GLY A 53 -9.10 -4.77 -9.14
N LYS A 54 -8.88 -5.69 -10.11
CA LYS A 54 -9.26 -7.10 -9.95
C LYS A 54 -8.31 -7.82 -9.00
N LEU A 55 -7.01 -7.55 -9.05
CA LEU A 55 -6.03 -8.11 -8.10
C LEU A 55 -6.29 -7.62 -6.68
N GLU A 56 -6.51 -6.31 -6.50
CA GLU A 56 -6.84 -5.70 -5.21
C GLU A 56 -8.12 -6.30 -4.61
N PHE A 57 -9.18 -6.42 -5.42
CA PHE A 57 -10.41 -7.09 -5.01
C PHE A 57 -10.16 -8.54 -4.58
N GLN A 58 -9.38 -9.29 -5.37
CA GLN A 58 -9.07 -10.68 -5.07
C GLN A 58 -8.29 -10.87 -3.77
N ILE A 59 -7.33 -9.99 -3.50
CA ILE A 59 -6.59 -9.97 -2.24
C ILE A 59 -7.55 -9.68 -1.09
N LYS A 60 -8.34 -8.59 -1.19
CA LYS A 60 -9.26 -8.15 -0.12
C LYS A 60 -10.28 -9.22 0.27
N TYR A 61 -10.98 -9.83 -0.69
CA TYR A 61 -12.00 -10.82 -0.33
C TYR A 61 -11.38 -12.09 0.28
N LYS A 62 -10.20 -12.51 -0.20
CA LYS A 62 -9.51 -13.68 0.36
C LYS A 62 -8.97 -13.42 1.75
N CYS A 63 -8.40 -12.23 1.99
CA CYS A 63 -8.01 -11.82 3.33
C CYS A 63 -9.22 -11.83 4.27
N ALA A 64 -10.37 -11.30 3.83
CA ALA A 64 -11.58 -11.31 4.62
C ALA A 64 -12.08 -12.73 4.94
N TRP A 65 -11.98 -13.67 4.00
CA TRP A 65 -12.30 -15.08 4.26
C TRP A 65 -11.40 -15.74 5.29
N GLU A 66 -10.12 -15.38 5.31
CA GLU A 66 -9.12 -15.96 6.24
C GLU A 66 -8.97 -15.14 7.53
N GLY A 67 -9.73 -14.05 7.69
CA GLY A 67 -9.62 -13.14 8.85
C GLY A 67 -8.33 -12.31 8.88
N LEU A 68 -7.60 -12.20 7.77
CA LEU A 68 -6.35 -11.47 7.68
C LEU A 68 -6.60 -9.94 7.57
N PRO A 69 -5.97 -9.10 8.42
CA PRO A 69 -6.14 -7.66 8.34
C PRO A 69 -5.49 -7.08 7.07
N VAL A 70 -6.23 -6.19 6.40
CA VAL A 70 -5.75 -5.41 5.25
C VAL A 70 -5.77 -3.93 5.60
N ILE A 71 -4.62 -3.27 5.45
CA ILE A 71 -4.45 -1.84 5.67
C ILE A 71 -4.43 -1.15 4.30
N GLU A 72 -5.41 -0.29 4.03
CA GLU A 72 -5.41 0.53 2.82
C GLU A 72 -4.87 1.92 3.13
N LEU A 73 -3.73 2.27 2.54
CA LEU A 73 -3.13 3.59 2.68
C LEU A 73 -3.73 4.57 1.67
N SER A 74 -4.00 5.80 2.12
CA SER A 74 -4.48 6.85 1.23
C SER A 74 -3.41 7.27 0.22
N ARG A 75 -3.82 8.00 -0.83
CA ARG A 75 -2.88 8.63 -1.79
C ARG A 75 -1.92 9.61 -1.12
N LYS A 76 -2.38 10.30 -0.07
CA LYS A 76 -1.54 11.20 0.71
C LYS A 76 -0.47 10.41 1.44
N ASP A 77 -0.87 9.28 2.03
CA ASP A 77 0.03 8.38 2.76
C ASP A 77 0.97 7.60 1.87
N THR A 78 0.81 7.58 0.55
CA THR A 78 1.69 6.86 -0.39
C THR A 78 2.45 7.79 -1.32
N ARG A 79 2.27 9.11 -1.16
CA ARG A 79 3.03 10.10 -1.92
C ARG A 79 4.54 9.90 -1.75
N ASN A 80 5.25 9.92 -2.88
CA ASN A 80 6.72 9.81 -2.99
C ASN A 80 7.33 8.48 -2.47
N THR A 81 6.54 7.42 -2.24
CA THR A 81 7.08 6.11 -1.83
C THR A 81 8.10 5.55 -2.83
N SER A 82 7.91 5.82 -4.12
CA SER A 82 8.81 5.40 -5.21
C SER A 82 10.01 6.32 -5.45
N ARG A 83 10.15 7.41 -4.69
CA ARG A 83 11.25 8.40 -4.83
C ARG A 83 12.00 8.66 -3.53
N THR A 84 11.51 8.10 -2.43
CA THR A 84 12.09 8.27 -1.10
C THR A 84 12.95 7.04 -0.81
N CYS A 85 14.18 7.23 -0.36
CA CYS A 85 15.07 6.13 0.00
C CYS A 85 14.44 5.34 1.16
N SER A 86 14.24 4.05 0.96
CA SER A 86 13.70 3.17 1.98
C SER A 86 14.62 2.99 3.18
N VAL A 87 15.92 3.29 3.08
CA VAL A 87 16.87 3.20 4.20
C VAL A 87 16.89 4.50 5.01
N CYS A 88 17.26 5.62 4.40
CA CYS A 88 17.55 6.87 5.11
C CYS A 88 16.52 8.00 4.90
N GLY A 89 15.50 7.79 4.07
CA GLY A 89 14.40 8.75 3.88
C GLY A 89 14.72 9.97 2.99
N SER A 90 15.93 10.11 2.43
CA SER A 90 16.24 11.17 1.46
C SER A 90 15.63 10.88 0.10
N LEU A 91 15.57 11.89 -0.78
CA LEU A 91 15.15 11.67 -2.16
C LEU A 91 16.22 10.88 -2.92
N THR A 92 15.76 9.94 -3.74
CA THR A 92 16.61 9.15 -4.65
C THR A 92 16.58 9.74 -6.06
N ARG A 93 17.68 9.60 -6.79
CA ARG A 93 17.73 9.85 -8.24
C ARG A 93 17.51 8.55 -9.01
N ILE A 94 17.06 8.66 -10.25
CA ILE A 94 17.03 7.53 -11.18
C ILE A 94 18.45 7.39 -11.72
N GLU A 95 19.03 6.21 -11.58
CA GLU A 95 20.37 5.92 -12.09
C GLU A 95 20.31 5.35 -13.50
N HIS A 96 19.53 4.28 -13.69
CA HIS A 96 19.31 3.69 -15.00
C HIS A 96 17.94 3.02 -15.06
N GLY A 97 17.09 3.44 -16.00
CA GLY A 97 15.75 2.89 -16.18
C GLY A 97 14.89 2.90 -14.90
N ARG A 98 14.71 1.72 -14.28
CA ARG A 98 13.94 1.52 -13.05
C ARG A 98 14.77 1.53 -11.77
N ILE A 99 16.09 1.57 -11.87
CA ILE A 99 17.01 1.55 -10.73
C ILE A 99 17.12 2.94 -10.12
N LEU A 100 16.96 3.00 -8.80
CA LEU A 100 17.13 4.19 -7.99
C LEU A 100 18.48 4.14 -7.26
N HIS A 101 19.12 5.30 -7.14
CA HIS A 101 20.30 5.51 -6.33
C HIS A 101 20.05 6.58 -5.27
N CYS A 102 20.56 6.35 -4.06
CA CYS A 102 20.48 7.30 -2.96
C CYS A 102 21.84 7.93 -2.68
N ASP A 103 22.00 9.21 -3.02
CA ASP A 103 23.28 9.93 -2.85
C ASP A 103 23.69 10.12 -1.37
N LYS A 104 22.77 9.92 -0.42
CA LYS A 104 23.04 10.08 1.02
C LYS A 104 23.57 8.80 1.70
N CYS A 105 23.10 7.62 1.28
CA CYS A 105 23.45 6.36 1.94
C CYS A 105 23.96 5.27 0.99
N GLY A 106 24.07 5.56 -0.31
CA GLY A 106 24.58 4.63 -1.32
C GLY A 106 23.61 3.52 -1.75
N LEU A 107 22.37 3.49 -1.22
CA LEU A 107 21.38 2.48 -1.61
C LEU A 107 21.13 2.51 -3.12
N THR A 108 21.29 1.35 -3.76
CA THR A 108 20.93 1.11 -5.16
C THR A 108 19.92 -0.01 -5.24
N ILE A 109 18.72 0.26 -5.76
CA ILE A 109 17.57 -0.67 -5.67
C ILE A 109 16.54 -0.44 -6.78
N ASP A 110 15.78 -1.47 -7.15
CA ASP A 110 14.62 -1.29 -8.02
C ASP A 110 13.54 -0.40 -7.37
N ARG A 111 12.93 0.46 -8.19
CA ARG A 111 11.90 1.42 -7.77
C ARG A 111 10.70 0.78 -7.08
N ASP A 112 10.22 -0.38 -7.55
CA ASP A 112 9.03 -1.03 -7.03
C ASP A 112 9.33 -1.72 -5.70
N ILE A 113 10.53 -2.32 -5.57
CA ILE A 113 11.00 -2.87 -4.30
C ILE A 113 11.13 -1.76 -3.25
N ASN A 114 11.75 -0.64 -3.61
CA ASN A 114 11.88 0.51 -2.72
C ASN A 114 10.51 1.09 -2.31
N ALA A 115 9.57 1.19 -3.25
CA ALA A 115 8.21 1.62 -2.96
C ALA A 115 7.49 0.66 -2.01
N SER A 116 7.63 -0.65 -2.23
CA SER A 116 7.03 -1.70 -1.39
C SER A 116 7.53 -1.64 0.05
N ILE A 117 8.82 -1.44 0.26
CA ILE A 117 9.41 -1.26 1.60
C ILE A 117 8.85 -0.01 2.27
N ASN A 118 8.76 1.11 1.55
CA ASN A 118 8.20 2.34 2.09
C ASN A 118 6.71 2.21 2.44
N ILE A 119 5.91 1.56 1.60
CA ILE A 119 4.48 1.28 1.86
C ILE A 119 4.34 0.41 3.12
N SER A 120 5.13 -0.66 3.24
CA SER A 120 5.16 -1.51 4.44
C SER A 120 5.48 -0.70 5.70
N LYS A 121 6.54 0.15 5.67
CA LYS A 121 6.89 1.03 6.80
C LYS A 121 5.75 1.97 7.19
N ARG A 122 5.06 2.56 6.21
CA ARG A 122 3.93 3.47 6.47
C ARG A 122 2.72 2.71 7.04
N GLY A 123 2.43 1.51 6.54
CA GLY A 123 1.42 0.61 7.10
C GLY A 123 1.69 0.22 8.55
N ARG A 124 2.95 -0.11 8.89
CA ARG A 124 3.36 -0.38 10.27
C ARG A 124 3.13 0.81 11.20
N THR A 125 3.44 2.03 10.74
CA THR A 125 3.17 3.26 11.50
C THR A 125 1.67 3.48 11.70
N TRP A 126 0.85 3.18 10.69
CA TRP A 126 -0.61 3.25 10.81
C TRP A 126 -1.13 2.29 11.88
N LEU A 127 -0.69 1.02 11.86
CA LEU A 127 -1.08 0.02 12.85
C LEU A 127 -0.72 0.42 14.28
N LYS A 128 0.50 0.96 14.49
CA LYS A 128 0.94 1.46 15.81
C LYS A 128 0.06 2.58 16.35
N ARG A 129 -0.42 3.48 15.48
CA ARG A 129 -1.32 4.59 15.87
C ARG A 129 -2.73 4.11 16.24
N SER A 130 -3.16 3.01 15.65
CA SER A 130 -4.50 2.44 15.88
C SER A 130 -4.57 1.56 17.12
N GLN A 131 -3.44 1.14 17.69
CA GLN A 131 -3.42 0.44 18.96
C GLN A 131 -3.69 1.44 20.10
N PRO A 132 -4.60 1.14 21.03
CA PRO A 132 -4.77 1.97 22.21
C PRO A 132 -3.45 2.03 22.98
N ASN A 133 -3.01 3.23 23.34
CA ASN A 133 -1.85 3.38 24.24
C ASN A 133 -2.16 2.62 25.54
N GLU A 134 -1.37 1.59 25.85
CA GLU A 134 -1.48 0.79 27.09
C GLU A 134 -1.28 1.64 28.37
N GLY A 135 -0.99 2.95 28.25
CA GLY A 135 -0.74 3.88 29.34
C GLY A 135 -1.84 4.92 29.65
N LEU A 136 -3.00 4.91 28.99
CA LEU A 136 -4.09 5.86 29.29
C LEU A 136 -5.36 5.10 29.72
N LYS A 137 -5.46 4.80 31.03
CA LYS A 137 -6.72 4.38 31.66
C LYS A 137 -7.61 5.63 31.80
N GLY A 138 -8.48 5.86 30.83
CA GLY A 138 -9.58 6.84 30.88
C GLY A 138 -10.86 6.23 30.31
N PRO A 139 -12.05 6.65 30.77
CA PRO A 139 -13.27 5.87 30.63
C PRO A 139 -13.67 5.69 29.17
N SER A 140 -13.97 4.44 28.86
CA SER A 140 -14.42 3.92 27.57
C SER A 140 -15.88 4.33 27.31
N SER A 141 -16.10 5.44 26.61
CA SER A 141 -17.37 5.67 25.89
C SER A 141 -17.38 6.88 24.94
N GLU A 142 -16.55 7.91 25.13
CA GLU A 142 -16.81 9.22 24.49
C GLU A 142 -15.94 9.60 23.29
N ALA A 143 -14.92 8.82 22.92
CA ALA A 143 -14.06 9.15 21.77
C ALA A 143 -14.54 8.59 20.40
N MET A 144 -15.76 8.05 20.31
CA MET A 144 -16.29 7.41 19.08
C MET A 144 -17.10 8.32 18.15
N ILE A 145 -17.13 9.64 18.35
CA ILE A 145 -17.90 10.55 17.48
C ILE A 145 -17.02 11.68 16.95
N GLN A 146 -16.16 11.38 15.96
CA GLN A 146 -15.98 12.25 14.79
C GLN A 146 -14.99 11.65 13.78
N SER A 147 -15.56 10.94 12.81
CA SER A 147 -15.03 10.79 11.45
C SER A 147 -16.17 10.28 10.56
N LYS A 148 -17.24 11.06 10.45
CA LYS A 148 -18.18 10.91 9.34
C LYS A 148 -17.42 11.37 8.09
N ASP A 149 -17.17 10.41 7.18
CA ASP A 149 -16.57 10.53 5.83
C ASP A 149 -15.27 9.74 5.65
N GLY A 150 -15.39 8.44 5.81
CA GLY A 150 -14.37 7.47 5.43
C GLY A 150 -14.85 6.10 5.85
N LYS A 151 -15.20 5.24 4.89
CA LYS A 151 -15.48 3.82 5.14
C LYS A 151 -14.20 3.15 5.67
N GLN A 152 -13.94 3.32 6.96
CA GLN A 152 -12.92 2.65 7.73
C GLN A 152 -13.61 1.42 8.33
N MET A 153 -13.38 0.24 7.73
CA MET A 153 -13.81 -0.99 8.38
C MET A 153 -13.01 -1.17 9.66
N MET A 154 -13.75 -1.36 10.76
CA MET A 154 -13.24 -1.68 12.09
C MET A 154 -12.29 -2.88 12.02
N VAL A 155 -11.07 -2.71 12.53
CA VAL A 155 -10.25 -3.86 12.96
C VAL A 155 -10.72 -4.20 14.36
N SER A 156 -11.84 -4.92 14.45
CA SER A 156 -12.26 -5.53 15.71
C SER A 156 -11.30 -6.68 16.03
N ARG A 157 -10.41 -6.44 17.00
CA ARG A 157 -9.98 -7.43 18.01
C ARG A 157 -9.65 -8.83 17.47
N ILE A 158 -8.51 -9.00 16.81
CA ILE A 158 -7.86 -10.33 16.67
C ILE A 158 -6.34 -10.14 16.77
N LEU A 159 -5.84 -10.14 18.00
CA LEU A 159 -4.53 -10.69 18.34
C LEU A 159 -4.78 -11.53 19.59
N ARG A 160 -4.89 -12.84 19.41
CA ARG A 160 -4.68 -13.85 20.45
C ARG A 160 -3.35 -14.52 20.16
#